data_AF-A0A3P6R9T0-F1
#
_entry.id   AF-A0A3P6R9T0-F1
#
_cell.length_a   1.000
_cell.length_b   1.000
_cell.length_c   1.000
_cell.angle_alpha   90.00
_cell.angle_beta   90.00
_cell.angle_gamma   90.00
#
_symmetry.space_group_name_H-M   'P 1'
#
loop_
_entity.id
_entity.type
_entity.pdbx_description
1 polymer ?
#
loop_
_entity_poly.entity_id
_entity_poly.type
_entity_poly.pdbx_seq_one_letter_code
_entity_poly.pdbx_strand_id
1 'polypeptide(L)'
;MTDVGNVKRALKPTTKLIWVETPTNPLLKIIDIESLVRTVKEKRPQAIVRPLSLGADVVVHSCTKYINGHSDVVMGAAITNNEDIHEHLLFQQGAVGAIPSPFDCFLCNRGLKTLH
;
A
#
# COMPACT_ATOMS: atom_id res chain seq x y z
N MET A 1 -13.42 10.67 1.74
CA MET A 1 -13.15 9.23 1.93
C MET A 1 -13.20 8.78 3.38
N THR A 2 -13.24 9.70 4.36
CA THR A 2 -13.42 9.34 5.79
C THR A 2 -14.80 8.75 6.10
N ASP A 3 -15.81 9.06 5.27
CA ASP A 3 -17.11 8.40 5.31
C ASP A 3 -17.11 7.14 4.43
N VAL A 4 -17.16 5.97 5.07
CA VAL A 4 -17.23 4.64 4.45
C VAL A 4 -18.50 4.47 3.58
N GLY A 5 -19.59 5.17 3.92
CA GLY A 5 -20.82 5.18 3.12
C GLY A 5 -20.62 5.74 1.72
N ASN A 6 -19.76 6.75 1.56
CA ASN A 6 -19.38 7.26 0.24
C ASN A 6 -18.64 6.21 -0.59
N VAL A 7 -17.76 5.42 0.03
CA VAL A 7 -17.04 4.34 -0.68
C VAL A 7 -18.03 3.29 -1.17
N LYS A 8 -18.97 2.85 -0.32
CA LYS A 8 -20.00 1.86 -0.67
C LYS A 8 -20.87 2.27 -1.87
N ARG A 9 -21.11 3.58 -2.05
CA ARG A 9 -21.85 4.15 -3.19
C ARG A 9 -21.01 4.25 -4.46
N ALA A 10 -19.70 4.46 -4.32
CA ALA A 10 -18.78 4.60 -5.46
C ALA A 10 -18.36 3.26 -6.09
N LEU A 11 -18.58 2.13 -5.39
CA LEU A 11 -18.27 0.80 -5.91
C LEU A 11 -19.10 0.46 -7.16
N LYS A 12 -18.42 0.06 -8.23
CA LYS A 12 -19.01 -0.41 -9.49
C LYS A 12 -18.66 -1.89 -9.72
N PRO A 13 -19.41 -2.62 -10.58
CA PRO A 13 -19.04 -3.98 -10.99
C PRO A 13 -17.64 -4.08 -11.62
N THR A 14 -17.10 -2.98 -12.13
CA THR A 14 -15.76 -2.88 -12.73
C THR A 14 -14.66 -2.41 -11.77
N THR A 15 -14.96 -2.07 -10.51
CA THR A 15 -13.97 -1.58 -9.53
C THR A 15 -12.98 -2.67 -9.12
N LYS A 16 -11.75 -2.67 -9.66
CA LYS A 16 -10.73 -3.69 -9.37
C LYS A 16 -9.78 -3.34 -8.21
N LEU A 17 -9.63 -2.06 -7.89
CA LEU A 17 -8.70 -1.57 -6.88
C LEU A 17 -9.35 -0.47 -6.05
N ILE A 18 -9.06 -0.44 -4.75
CA ILE A 18 -9.41 0.65 -3.84
C ILE A 18 -8.11 1.16 -3.23
N TRP A 19 -7.74 2.39 -3.60
CA TRP A 19 -6.51 3.02 -3.13
C TRP A 19 -6.78 3.89 -1.90
N VAL A 20 -6.07 3.63 -0.81
CA VAL A 20 -6.31 4.27 0.49
C VAL A 20 -5.01 4.71 1.12
N GLU A 21 -5.06 5.90 1.73
CA GLU A 21 -4.00 6.48 2.54
C GLU A 21 -4.61 6.98 3.86
N THR A 22 -3.99 6.62 4.98
CA THR A 22 -4.39 7.06 6.32
C THR A 22 -3.16 7.09 7.23
N PRO A 23 -2.88 8.21 7.93
CA PRO A 23 -3.47 9.53 7.72
C PRO A 23 -3.18 10.06 6.30
N THR A 24 -4.12 10.78 5.69
CA THR A 24 -3.91 11.36 4.35
C THR A 24 -2.90 12.51 4.38
N ASN A 25 -2.00 12.61 3.43
CA ASN A 25 -1.16 13.78 3.23
C ASN A 25 -1.88 14.85 2.35
N PRO A 26 -1.92 16.15 2.70
CA PRO A 26 -1.40 16.80 3.92
C PRO A 26 -2.44 16.98 5.04
N LEU A 27 -3.72 16.69 4.79
CA LEU A 27 -4.82 17.05 5.70
C LEU A 27 -5.00 16.11 6.90
N LEU A 28 -4.15 15.09 7.03
CA LEU A 28 -4.09 14.09 8.09
C LEU A 28 -5.44 13.44 8.43
N LYS A 29 -6.30 13.27 7.43
CA LYS A 29 -7.60 12.62 7.61
C LYS A 29 -7.38 11.14 7.93
N ILE A 30 -8.05 10.68 8.97
CA ILE A 30 -8.00 9.28 9.40
C ILE A 30 -9.15 8.51 8.74
N ILE A 31 -8.83 7.31 8.26
CA ILE A 31 -9.79 6.36 7.72
C ILE A 31 -9.76 5.13 8.61
N ASP A 32 -10.94 4.73 9.09
CA ASP A 32 -11.13 3.44 9.73
C ASP A 32 -11.00 2.35 8.66
N ILE A 33 -9.86 1.67 8.69
CA ILE A 33 -9.53 0.65 7.71
C ILE A 33 -10.40 -0.58 7.90
N GLU A 34 -10.62 -1.04 9.12
CA GLU A 34 -11.33 -2.29 9.37
C GLU A 34 -12.78 -2.19 8.87
N SER A 35 -13.43 -1.07 9.19
CA SER A 35 -14.77 -0.74 8.70
C SER A 35 -14.82 -0.62 7.18
N LEU A 36 -13.80 -0.01 6.57
CA LEU A 36 -13.66 0.09 5.12
C LEU A 36 -13.53 -1.30 4.47
N VAL A 37 -12.62 -2.14 4.97
CA VAL A 37 -12.36 -3.49 4.47
C VAL A 37 -13.64 -4.31 4.51
N ARG A 38 -14.32 -4.34 5.67
CA ARG A 38 -15.59 -5.06 5.83
C ARG A 38 -16.62 -4.62 4.80
N THR A 39 -16.84 -3.32 4.67
CA THR A 39 -17.83 -2.75 3.74
C THR A 39 -17.51 -3.08 2.28
N VAL A 40 -16.22 -3.05 1.93
CA VAL A 40 -15.75 -3.36 0.58
C VAL A 40 -15.92 -4.84 0.30
N LYS A 41 -15.44 -5.72 1.19
CA LYS A 41 -15.47 -7.17 0.99
C LYS A 41 -16.90 -7.72 0.97
N GLU A 42 -17.86 -7.09 1.67
CA GLU A 42 -19.30 -7.40 1.57
C GLU A 42 -19.85 -7.27 0.13
N LYS A 43 -19.43 -6.26 -0.62
CA LYS A 43 -19.90 -6.02 -2.00
C LYS A 43 -18.94 -6.54 -3.08
N ARG A 44 -17.66 -6.60 -2.77
CA ARG A 44 -16.53 -6.85 -3.68
C ARG A 44 -15.46 -7.64 -2.91
N PRO A 45 -15.66 -8.93 -2.64
CA PRO A 45 -14.73 -9.74 -1.87
C PRO A 45 -13.31 -9.80 -2.46
N GLN A 46 -13.17 -9.54 -3.76
CA GLN A 46 -11.88 -9.53 -4.46
C GLN A 46 -11.14 -8.18 -4.48
N ALA A 47 -11.66 -7.14 -3.83
CA ALA A 47 -11.00 -5.83 -3.82
C ALA A 47 -9.85 -5.74 -2.80
N ILE A 48 -8.74 -5.13 -3.20
CA ILE A 48 -7.48 -4.95 -2.45
C ILE A 48 -7.59 -3.78 -1.46
N VAL A 49 -7.25 -3.95 -0.17
CA VAL A 49 -7.24 -2.88 0.88
C VAL A 49 -5.89 -2.80 1.65
N ARG A 50 -5.70 -1.95 2.69
CA ARG A 50 -4.47 -1.70 3.53
C ARG A 50 -4.80 -1.42 5.02
N PRO A 51 -4.07 -1.92 6.06
CA PRO A 51 -2.85 -2.75 6.09
C PRO A 51 -3.10 -4.25 6.31
N LEU A 52 -2.10 -5.10 6.03
CA LEU A 52 -2.22 -6.57 5.90
C LEU A 52 -2.97 -7.23 7.06
N SER A 53 -2.68 -6.82 8.29
CA SER A 53 -3.34 -7.33 9.50
C SER A 53 -4.83 -7.01 9.59
N LEU A 54 -5.31 -5.99 8.87
CA LEU A 54 -6.72 -5.58 8.85
C LEU A 54 -7.45 -6.08 7.59
N GLY A 55 -6.93 -7.10 6.90
CA GLY A 55 -7.61 -7.73 5.75
C GLY A 55 -7.32 -7.07 4.39
N ALA A 56 -6.20 -6.37 4.33
CA ALA A 56 -5.62 -5.80 3.14
C ALA A 56 -4.89 -6.82 2.28
N ASP A 57 -4.82 -6.54 0.99
CA ASP A 57 -4.16 -7.41 0.03
C ASP A 57 -2.77 -6.88 -0.37
N VAL A 58 -2.54 -5.54 -0.36
CA VAL A 58 -1.22 -4.94 -0.66
C VAL A 58 -0.96 -3.69 0.15
N VAL A 59 0.19 -3.61 0.84
CA VAL A 59 0.68 -2.41 1.54
C VAL A 59 1.78 -1.73 0.73
N VAL A 60 1.66 -0.42 0.50
CA VAL A 60 2.64 0.37 -0.25
C VAL A 60 3.31 1.43 0.61
N HIS A 61 4.64 1.46 0.63
CA HIS A 61 5.41 2.49 1.31
C HIS A 61 6.18 3.35 0.32
N SER A 62 6.21 4.67 0.56
CA SER A 62 7.30 5.51 0.10
C SER A 62 8.45 5.35 1.10
N CYS A 63 9.44 4.56 0.72
CA CYS A 63 10.61 4.32 1.55
C CYS A 63 11.46 5.58 1.71
N THR A 64 11.34 6.54 0.80
CA THR A 64 11.95 7.89 0.87
C THR A 64 11.69 8.63 2.17
N LYS A 65 10.56 8.32 2.84
CA LYS A 65 10.15 9.00 4.06
C LYS A 65 10.75 8.31 5.28
N TYR A 66 9.90 7.86 6.21
CA TYR A 66 10.34 7.35 7.50
C TYR A 66 11.20 6.08 7.44
N ILE A 67 10.96 5.19 6.47
CA ILE A 67 11.71 3.92 6.35
C ILE A 67 13.20 4.16 6.10
N ASN A 68 13.54 5.01 5.12
CA ASN A 68 14.91 5.45 4.93
C ASN A 68 15.33 6.39 6.05
N GLY A 69 14.52 7.41 6.35
CA GLY A 69 14.71 8.32 7.48
C GLY A 69 15.84 9.35 7.33
N HIS A 70 16.67 9.25 6.28
CA HIS A 70 17.89 10.07 6.11
C HIS A 70 17.83 11.03 4.91
N SER A 71 16.68 11.13 4.24
CA SER A 71 16.44 12.07 3.12
C SER A 71 17.43 11.96 1.93
N ASP A 72 18.09 10.81 1.78
CA ASP A 72 19.14 10.54 0.79
C ASP A 72 18.81 9.39 -0.18
N VAL A 73 17.62 8.78 -0.07
CA VAL A 73 17.17 7.67 -0.92
C VAL A 73 15.77 7.93 -1.50
N VAL A 74 15.57 7.65 -2.80
CA VAL A 74 14.25 7.60 -3.43
C VAL A 74 13.87 6.15 -3.73
N MET A 75 12.89 5.61 -3.01
CA MET A 75 12.50 4.21 -3.12
C MET A 75 11.04 3.99 -2.73
N GLY A 76 10.38 3.02 -3.37
CA GLY A 76 9.08 2.50 -2.98
C GLY A 76 9.14 1.01 -2.66
N ALA A 77 8.20 0.53 -1.86
CA ALA A 77 8.02 -0.90 -1.57
C ALA A 77 6.54 -1.26 -1.62
N ALA A 78 6.23 -2.45 -2.16
CA ALA A 78 4.92 -3.08 -2.11
C ALA A 78 5.04 -4.42 -1.39
N ILE A 79 4.17 -4.68 -0.42
CA ILE A 79 4.18 -5.87 0.43
C ILE A 79 2.80 -6.55 0.35
N THR A 80 2.78 -7.85 0.15
CA THR A 80 1.57 -8.68 0.02
C THR A 80 1.81 -10.04 0.68
N ASN A 81 0.75 -10.67 1.19
CA ASN A 81 0.74 -12.08 1.61
C ASN A 81 0.02 -12.99 0.60
N ASN A 82 -0.48 -12.43 -0.50
CA ASN A 82 -1.18 -13.14 -1.56
C ASN A 82 -0.18 -13.48 -2.67
N GLU A 83 -0.03 -14.79 -2.96
CA GLU A 83 0.93 -15.32 -3.92
C GLU A 83 0.63 -14.86 -5.35
N ASP A 84 -0.64 -14.90 -5.79
CA ASP A 84 -1.03 -14.46 -7.14
C ASP A 84 -0.69 -12.98 -7.38
N ILE A 85 -0.90 -12.15 -6.35
CA ILE A 85 -0.52 -10.73 -6.39
C ILE A 85 1.01 -10.59 -6.39
N HIS A 86 1.72 -11.40 -5.61
CA HIS A 86 3.18 -11.39 -5.56
C HIS A 86 3.78 -11.71 -6.93
N GLU A 87 3.35 -12.81 -7.56
CA GLU A 87 3.80 -13.21 -8.91
C GLU A 87 3.53 -12.12 -9.94
N HIS A 88 2.35 -11.49 -9.89
CA HIS A 88 2.03 -10.40 -10.80
C HIS A 88 2.93 -9.18 -10.57
N LEU A 89 3.16 -8.78 -9.32
CA LEU A 89 4.05 -7.67 -8.99
C LEU A 89 5.50 -7.96 -9.40
N LEU A 90 5.98 -9.19 -9.21
CA LEU A 90 7.33 -9.62 -9.59
C LEU A 90 7.50 -9.59 -11.11
N PHE A 91 6.52 -10.08 -11.86
CA PHE A 91 6.51 -9.97 -13.32
C PHE A 91 6.61 -8.52 -13.78
N GLN A 92 5.79 -7.62 -13.20
CA GLN A 92 5.83 -6.20 -13.53
C GLN A 92 7.16 -5.54 -13.13
N GLN A 93 7.75 -5.92 -12.00
CA GLN A 93 9.05 -5.41 -11.58
C GLN A 93 10.13 -5.71 -12.63
N GLY A 94 10.16 -6.94 -13.16
CA GLY A 94 11.09 -7.33 -14.23
C GLY A 94 10.76 -6.69 -15.59
N ALA A 95 9.48 -6.64 -15.97
CA ALA A 95 9.05 -6.16 -17.28
C ALA A 95 9.11 -4.63 -17.43
N VAL A 96 8.71 -3.89 -16.39
CA VAL A 96 8.74 -2.41 -16.39
C VAL A 96 10.14 -1.89 -16.02
N GLY A 97 10.88 -2.64 -15.21
CA GLY A 97 12.27 -2.31 -14.86
C GLY A 97 12.42 -1.14 -13.89
N ALA A 98 11.33 -0.71 -13.22
CA ALA A 98 11.37 0.31 -12.16
C ALA A 98 11.95 -0.26 -10.85
N ILE A 99 13.21 -0.72 -10.90
CA ILE A 99 13.93 -1.34 -9.79
C ILE A 99 14.88 -0.34 -9.11
N PRO A 100 15.09 -0.45 -7.79
CA PRO A 100 16.01 0.43 -7.06
C PRO A 100 17.48 0.08 -7.33
N SER A 101 18.36 1.07 -7.17
CA SER A 101 19.82 0.85 -7.11
C SER A 101 20.17 -0.07 -5.94
N PRO A 102 21.12 -1.02 -6.09
CA PRO A 102 21.60 -1.82 -4.97
C PRO A 102 22.18 -0.98 -3.82
N PHE A 103 22.76 0.18 -4.14
CA PHE A 103 23.27 1.11 -3.12
C PHE A 103 22.13 1.75 -2.33
N ASP A 104 21.06 2.16 -3.00
CA ASP A 104 19.86 2.69 -2.36
C ASP A 104 19.18 1.62 -1.49
N CYS A 105 19.17 0.36 -1.93
CA CYS A 105 18.70 -0.77 -1.12
C CYS A 105 19.50 -0.90 0.18
N PHE A 106 20.83 -0.77 0.11
CA PHE A 106 21.68 -0.80 1.29
C PHE A 106 21.40 0.36 2.24
N LEU A 107 21.30 1.60 1.73
CA LEU A 107 21.01 2.78 2.55
C LEU A 107 19.62 2.71 3.20
N CYS A 108 18.62 2.29 2.46
CA CYS A 108 17.27 2.06 2.97
C CYS A 108 17.27 0.99 4.08
N ASN A 109 17.99 -0.12 3.88
CA ASN A 109 18.14 -1.17 4.88
C ASN A 109 18.93 -0.70 6.12
N ARG A 110 19.88 0.23 5.95
CA ARG A 110 20.55 0.90 7.07
C ARG A 110 19.56 1.75 7.88
N GLY A 111 18.71 2.54 7.21
CA GLY A 111 17.67 3.35 7.85
C GLY A 111 16.67 2.53 8.66
N LEU A 112 16.26 1.37 8.14
CA LEU A 112 15.33 0.45 8.80
C LEU A 112 15.78 0.02 10.21
N LYS A 113 17.09 -0.06 10.47
CA LYS A 113 17.62 -0.52 11.76
C LYS A 113 17.31 0.43 12.92
N THR A 114 17.02 1.69 12.62
CA THR A 114 16.71 2.73 13.61
C THR A 114 15.26 3.20 13.54
N LEU A 115 14.37 2.40 12.95
CA LEU A 115 12.95 2.75 12.80
C LEU A 115 12.12 2.47 14.08
N HIS A 116 12.60 1.62 14.97
CA HIS A 116 11.88 1.14 16.17
C HIS A 116 11.87 2.15 17.32
#